data_AF-A0A968KS43-F1
#
_entry.id   AF-A0A968KS43-F1
#
_cell.length_a   1.000
_cell.length_b   1.000
_cell.length_c   1.000
_cell.angle_alpha   90.00
_cell.angle_beta   90.00
_cell.angle_gamma   90.00
#
_symmetry.space_group_name_H-M   'P 1'
#
loop_
_entity.id
_entity.type
_entity.pdbx_description
1 polymer ?
#
loop_
_entity_poly.entity_id
_entity_poly.type
_entity_poly.pdbx_seq_one_letter_code
_entity_poly.pdbx_strand_id
1 'polypeptide(L)'
;MDMILGDDQEGFDLVLQQQSDIQLVEDPSQRMLNIIKVALFTDSNWMGADLLPGSVGSQLEALIRLPISMDSRLKVEQEIRRSLQVVLDEGLVKKMEVSVRIIDNRKYSMVITYDQEQLILDPLLEVRE
;
A
#
# COMPACT_ATOMS: atom_id res chain seq x y z
N MET A 1 9.77 -30.04 -10.96
CA MET A 1 8.60 -29.47 -11.64
C MET A 1 8.68 -28.01 -11.25
N ASP A 2 9.30 -27.23 -12.12
CA ASP A 2 9.72 -25.88 -11.80
C ASP A 2 8.53 -24.96 -12.02
N MET A 3 8.05 -24.36 -10.94
CA MET A 3 6.99 -23.37 -10.98
C MET A 3 7.57 -22.11 -11.61
N ILE A 4 7.28 -21.92 -12.90
CA ILE A 4 7.44 -20.62 -13.56
C ILE A 4 6.22 -19.80 -13.13
N LEU A 5 6.45 -18.86 -12.21
CA LEU A 5 5.49 -17.80 -11.91
C LEU A 5 5.42 -16.87 -13.13
N GLY A 6 4.21 -16.68 -13.65
CA GLY A 6 3.95 -15.95 -14.88
C GLY A 6 4.43 -14.51 -14.80
N ASP A 7 5.02 -14.06 -15.91
CA ASP A 7 5.53 -12.71 -16.19
C ASP A 7 4.39 -11.72 -16.45
N ASP A 8 3.42 -11.66 -15.53
CA ASP A 8 2.43 -10.59 -15.49
C ASP A 8 3.02 -9.48 -14.59
N GLN A 9 3.59 -8.45 -15.22
CA GLN A 9 4.49 -7.40 -14.70
C GLN A 9 3.94 -6.46 -13.59
N GLU A 10 3.16 -6.95 -12.64
CA GLU A 10 2.68 -6.15 -11.50
C GLU A 10 2.84 -6.88 -10.14
N GLY A 11 3.88 -7.71 -10.00
CA GLY A 11 4.27 -8.36 -8.74
C GLY A 11 5.40 -7.62 -8.00
N PHE A 12 5.35 -7.59 -6.66
CA PHE A 12 6.40 -7.05 -5.76
C PHE A 12 7.48 -8.09 -5.46
N ASP A 13 8.10 -8.63 -6.51
CA ASP A 13 9.00 -9.76 -6.33
C ASP A 13 10.43 -9.30 -6.03
N LEU A 14 11.08 -10.01 -5.10
CA LEU A 14 12.52 -9.97 -4.94
C LEU A 14 13.14 -10.52 -6.22
N VAL A 15 13.68 -9.63 -7.06
CA VAL A 15 14.34 -10.03 -8.30
C VAL A 15 15.72 -10.59 -7.97
N LEU A 16 15.85 -11.91 -8.05
CA LEU A 16 17.13 -12.62 -7.98
C LEU A 16 17.72 -12.73 -9.40
N GLN A 17 18.75 -11.96 -9.70
CA GLN A 17 19.50 -12.12 -10.95
C GLN A 17 20.60 -13.17 -10.78
N GLN A 18 20.83 -13.98 -11.82
CA GLN A 18 21.82 -15.06 -11.81
C GLN A 18 23.28 -14.60 -11.58
N GLN A 19 23.55 -13.28 -11.54
CA GLN A 19 24.87 -12.69 -11.36
C GLN A 19 24.96 -11.67 -10.22
N SER A 20 23.89 -11.47 -9.44
CA SER A 20 23.85 -10.43 -8.39
C SER A 20 23.03 -10.89 -7.18
N ASP A 21 23.63 -10.73 -6.00
CA ASP A 21 22.93 -10.79 -4.72
C ASP A 21 21.84 -9.70 -4.71
N ILE A 22 20.61 -10.05 -4.34
CA ILE A 22 19.40 -9.21 -4.12
C ILE A 22 19.45 -7.77 -4.72
N GLN A 23 18.64 -7.50 -5.75
CA GLN A 23 18.52 -6.14 -6.28
C GLN A 23 17.83 -5.18 -5.30
N LEU A 24 18.52 -4.11 -4.94
CA LEU A 24 17.98 -3.01 -4.16
C LEU A 24 17.35 -1.95 -5.06
N VAL A 25 16.25 -1.35 -4.60
CA VAL A 25 15.62 -0.23 -5.29
C VAL A 25 16.44 1.04 -5.05
N GLU A 26 17.16 1.49 -6.07
CA GLU A 26 18.02 2.68 -6.01
C GLU A 26 17.22 3.99 -6.04
N ASP A 27 16.16 4.03 -6.84
CA ASP A 27 15.31 5.23 -6.98
C ASP A 27 14.52 5.53 -5.70
N PRO A 28 14.68 6.72 -5.08
CA PRO A 28 13.99 7.08 -3.84
C PRO A 28 12.46 7.09 -3.97
N SER A 29 11.93 7.55 -5.10
CA SER A 29 10.49 7.65 -5.33
C SER A 29 9.87 6.25 -5.48
N GLN A 30 10.51 5.36 -6.23
CA GLN A 30 10.11 3.95 -6.31
C GLN A 30 10.21 3.24 -4.96
N ARG A 31 11.25 3.54 -4.16
CA ARG A 31 11.39 2.99 -2.80
C ARG A 31 10.23 3.43 -1.91
N MET A 32 9.88 4.72 -1.91
CA MET A 32 8.75 5.24 -1.15
C MET A 32 7.43 4.61 -1.57
N LEU A 33 7.21 4.48 -2.89
CA LEU A 33 6.06 3.79 -3.44
C LEU A 33 5.96 2.35 -2.93
N ASN A 34 7.08 1.61 -2.93
CA ASN A 34 7.12 0.24 -2.42
C ASN A 34 6.82 0.17 -0.92
N ILE A 35 7.36 1.10 -0.11
CA ILE A 35 7.07 1.19 1.33
C ILE A 35 5.58 1.42 1.58
N ILE A 36 4.98 2.39 0.87
CA ILE A 36 3.54 2.69 0.94
C ILE A 36 2.73 1.43 0.60
N LYS A 37 3.08 0.74 -0.48
CA LYS A 37 2.39 -0.49 -0.91
C LYS A 37 2.52 -1.60 0.14
N VAL A 38 3.70 -1.83 0.71
CA VAL A 38 3.88 -2.82 1.80
C VAL A 38 3.01 -2.46 3.00
N ALA A 39 3.01 -1.20 3.43
CA ALA A 39 2.20 -0.76 4.56
C ALA A 39 0.69 -0.94 4.32
N LEU A 40 0.21 -0.76 3.08
CA LEU A 40 -1.20 -0.84 2.75
C LEU A 40 -1.68 -2.26 2.41
N PHE A 41 -0.86 -3.09 1.76
CA PHE A 41 -1.30 -4.38 1.22
C PHE A 41 -0.79 -5.59 2.00
N THR A 42 -0.01 -5.38 3.06
CA THR A 42 0.24 -6.42 4.07
C THR A 42 -0.99 -6.53 4.97
N ASP A 43 -1.47 -7.74 5.25
CA ASP A 43 -2.54 -7.93 6.24
C ASP A 43 -2.02 -7.58 7.64
N SER A 44 -2.73 -6.71 8.35
CA SER A 44 -2.40 -6.34 9.74
C SER A 44 -2.38 -7.52 10.73
N ASN A 45 -3.02 -8.64 10.39
CA ASN A 45 -3.02 -9.87 11.20
C ASN A 45 -1.93 -10.86 10.77
N TRP A 46 -1.06 -10.48 9.82
CA TRP A 46 0.06 -11.32 9.43
C TRP A 46 0.98 -11.54 10.63
N MET A 47 1.27 -12.81 10.94
CA MET A 47 2.07 -13.18 12.12
C MET A 47 3.47 -12.52 12.18
N GLY A 48 4.01 -12.09 11.03
CA GLY A 48 5.27 -11.37 10.98
C GLY A 48 5.19 -9.90 11.41
N ALA A 49 4.00 -9.30 11.46
CA ALA A 49 3.81 -7.92 11.88
C ALA A 49 4.21 -7.71 13.36
N ASP A 50 4.03 -8.73 14.21
CA ASP A 50 4.42 -8.71 15.63
C ASP A 50 5.94 -8.63 15.84
N LEU A 51 6.74 -8.89 14.80
CA LEU A 51 8.20 -8.78 14.85
C LEU A 51 8.67 -7.33 14.66
N LEU A 52 7.78 -6.42 14.25
CA LEU A 52 8.11 -5.03 13.97
C LEU A 52 7.67 -4.13 15.14
N PRO A 53 8.45 -3.08 15.46
CA PRO A 53 8.02 -2.09 16.43
C PRO A 53 6.87 -1.26 15.84
N GLY A 54 5.63 -1.65 16.14
CA GLY A 54 4.41 -0.98 15.66
C GLY A 54 3.51 -1.90 14.83
N SER A 55 2.34 -1.39 14.43
CA SER A 55 1.42 -2.15 13.58
C SER A 55 1.72 -1.86 12.11
N VAL A 56 2.32 -2.81 11.39
CA VAL A 56 2.45 -2.76 9.93
C VAL A 56 1.29 -3.52 9.29
N GLY A 57 0.80 -3.00 8.18
CA GLY A 57 -0.29 -3.61 7.42
C GLY A 57 -1.66 -3.00 7.70
N SER A 58 -2.63 -3.43 6.90
CA SER A 58 -3.98 -2.90 6.88
C SER A 58 -5.04 -4.00 6.76
N GLN A 59 -6.29 -3.62 7.01
CA GLN A 59 -7.50 -4.39 6.70
C GLN A 59 -8.22 -3.83 5.47
N LEU A 60 -7.49 -3.16 4.57
CA LEU A 60 -8.09 -2.47 3.42
C LEU A 60 -8.88 -3.43 2.53
N GLU A 61 -8.41 -4.66 2.32
CA GLU A 61 -9.13 -5.64 1.51
C GLU A 61 -10.56 -5.91 2.03
N ALA A 62 -10.74 -5.96 3.35
CA ALA A 62 -12.06 -6.14 3.95
C ALA A 62 -12.92 -4.88 3.80
N LEU A 63 -12.32 -3.70 3.93
CA LEU A 63 -13.03 -2.42 3.88
C LEU A 63 -13.47 -2.05 2.46
N ILE A 64 -12.66 -2.32 1.44
CA ILE A 64 -13.02 -2.01 0.04
C ILE A 64 -14.20 -2.85 -0.43
N ARG A 65 -14.41 -4.05 0.13
CA ARG A 65 -15.56 -4.92 -0.21
C ARG A 65 -16.88 -4.42 0.37
N LEU A 66 -16.87 -3.45 1.28
CA LEU A 66 -18.09 -2.87 1.83
C LEU A 66 -18.79 -2.01 0.76
N PRO A 67 -20.12 -1.89 0.84
CA PRO A 67 -20.85 -0.96 -0.03
C PRO A 67 -20.28 0.46 0.06
N ILE A 68 -20.15 1.11 -1.10
CA ILE A 68 -19.62 2.47 -1.16
C ILE A 68 -20.60 3.43 -0.50
N SER A 69 -20.10 4.11 0.53
CA SER A 69 -20.80 5.14 1.28
C SER A 69 -19.79 6.14 1.83
N MET A 70 -20.27 7.29 2.30
CA MET A 70 -19.43 8.25 3.02
C MET A 70 -18.82 7.65 4.29
N ASP A 71 -19.57 6.81 5.01
CA ASP A 71 -19.07 6.13 6.21
C ASP A 71 -17.96 5.13 5.86
N SER A 72 -18.15 4.32 4.82
CA SER A 72 -17.14 3.39 4.31
C SER A 72 -15.89 4.14 3.84
N ARG A 73 -16.05 5.28 3.15
CA ARG A 73 -14.94 6.14 2.72
C ARG A 73 -14.12 6.66 3.89
N LEU A 74 -14.78 7.09 4.97
CA LEU A 74 -14.09 7.58 6.17
C LEU A 74 -13.33 6.46 6.86
N LYS A 75 -13.90 5.25 6.94
CA LYS A 75 -13.21 4.07 7.48
C LYS A 75 -11.97 3.71 6.65
N VAL A 76 -12.09 3.68 5.32
CA VAL A 76 -10.98 3.44 4.40
C VAL A 76 -9.88 4.49 4.60
N GLU A 77 -10.23 5.78 4.66
CA GLU A 77 -9.24 6.83 4.88
C GLU A 77 -8.54 6.73 6.24
N GLN A 78 -9.28 6.43 7.30
CA GLN A 78 -8.71 6.20 8.64
C GLN A 78 -7.75 5.02 8.64
N GLU A 79 -8.11 3.93 7.96
CA GLU A 79 -7.28 2.75 7.88
C GLU A 79 -5.99 2.99 7.09
N ILE A 80 -6.06 3.73 5.98
CA ILE A 80 -4.87 4.15 5.22
C ILE A 80 -3.96 5.02 6.09
N ARG A 81 -4.52 6.03 6.80
CA ARG A 81 -3.73 6.89 7.70
C ARG A 81 -3.05 6.08 8.80
N ARG A 82 -3.77 5.14 9.42
CA ARG A 82 -3.24 4.24 10.45
C ARG A 82 -2.08 3.41 9.90
N SER A 83 -2.26 2.81 8.73
CA SER A 83 -1.28 1.90 8.11
C SER A 83 -0.01 2.65 7.68
N LEU A 84 -0.14 3.89 7.22
CA LEU A 84 0.98 4.72 6.81
C LEU A 84 1.69 5.43 7.97
N GLN A 85 1.18 5.32 9.20
CA GLN A 85 1.80 5.93 10.38
C GLN A 85 3.24 5.45 10.58
N VAL A 86 3.55 4.20 10.23
CA VAL A 86 4.92 3.65 10.26
C VAL A 86 5.91 4.49 9.44
N VAL A 87 5.47 5.10 8.34
CA VAL A 87 6.35 5.93 7.49
C VAL A 87 6.77 7.22 8.21
N LEU A 88 5.87 7.77 9.04
CA LEU A 88 6.15 8.93 9.88
C LEU A 88 6.98 8.54 11.11
N ASP A 89 6.64 7.43 11.76
CA ASP A 89 7.31 6.98 12.99
C ASP A 89 8.77 6.59 12.74
N GLU A 90 9.06 5.97 11.59
CA GLU A 90 10.42 5.67 11.12
C GLU A 90 11.15 6.90 10.55
N GLY A 91 10.51 8.08 10.52
CA GLY A 91 11.11 9.33 10.07
C GLY A 91 11.44 9.36 8.58
N LEU A 92 10.78 8.53 7.77
CA LEU A 92 11.04 8.44 6.33
C LEU A 92 10.54 9.68 5.56
N VAL A 93 9.51 10.34 6.10
CA VAL A 93 8.99 11.62 5.60
C VAL A 93 8.67 12.55 6.78
N LYS A 94 8.66 13.86 6.54
CA LYS A 94 8.30 14.85 7.58
C LYS A 94 6.80 15.03 7.71
N LYS A 95 6.07 14.92 6.59
CA LYS A 95 4.62 15.08 6.53
C LYS A 95 4.02 14.08 5.56
N MET A 96 2.86 13.55 5.94
CA MET A 96 2.06 12.70 5.08
C MET A 96 0.58 13.04 5.25
N GLU A 97 -0.10 13.23 4.13
CA GLU A 97 -1.53 13.52 4.06
C GLU A 97 -2.21 12.51 3.13
N VAL A 98 -3.40 12.07 3.51
CA VAL A 98 -4.19 11.08 2.77
C VAL A 98 -5.55 11.69 2.45
N SER A 99 -6.01 11.49 1.21
CA SER A 99 -7.36 11.85 0.78
C SER A 99 -7.96 10.69 -0.01
N VAL A 100 -9.16 10.26 0.40
CA VAL A 100 -9.94 9.27 -0.34
C VAL A 100 -11.18 9.93 -0.92
N ARG A 101 -11.40 9.74 -2.22
CA ARG A 101 -12.54 10.26 -2.96
C ARG A 101 -13.35 9.11 -3.53
N ILE A 102 -14.67 9.23 -3.47
CA ILE A 102 -15.57 8.31 -4.18
C ILE A 102 -15.63 8.79 -5.62
N ILE A 103 -15.26 7.92 -6.57
CA ILE A 103 -15.34 8.23 -8.00
C ILE A 103 -16.69 7.81 -8.55
N ASP A 104 -17.12 6.59 -8.20
CA ASP A 104 -18.43 6.04 -8.53
C ASP A 104 -18.86 5.03 -7.44
N ASN A 105 -19.93 4.25 -7.70
CA ASN A 105 -20.46 3.28 -6.73
C ASN A 105 -19.60 2.01 -6.58
N ARG A 106 -18.46 1.90 -7.27
CA ARG A 106 -17.55 0.73 -7.25
C ARG A 106 -16.08 1.08 -7.00
N LYS A 107 -15.72 2.37 -7.03
CA LYS A 107 -14.33 2.81 -7.03
C LYS A 107 -14.05 3.96 -6.07
N TYR A 108 -12.96 3.80 -5.32
CA TYR A 108 -12.29 4.89 -4.63
C TYR A 108 -11.06 5.37 -5.42
N SER A 109 -10.80 6.68 -5.37
CA SER A 109 -9.51 7.25 -5.75
C SER A 109 -8.79 7.68 -4.47
N MET A 110 -7.55 7.22 -4.32
CA MET A 110 -6.72 7.57 -3.19
C MET A 110 -5.58 8.47 -3.65
N VAL A 111 -5.40 9.57 -2.92
CA VAL A 111 -4.28 10.49 -3.07
C VAL A 111 -3.49 10.51 -1.77
N ILE A 112 -2.20 10.24 -1.87
CA ILE A 112 -1.24 10.35 -0.77
C ILE A 112 -0.25 11.44 -1.12
N THR A 113 -0.13 12.46 -0.28
CA THR A 113 0.84 13.53 -0.43
C THR A 113 1.88 13.40 0.66
N TYR A 114 3.17 13.38 0.31
CA TYR A 114 4.28 13.32 1.27
C TYR A 114 5.41 14.25 0.85
N ASP A 115 5.95 15.06 1.77
CA ASP A 115 7.08 15.96 1.54
C ASP A 115 7.07 16.74 0.19
N GLN A 116 5.88 17.18 -0.24
CA GLN A 116 5.59 17.88 -1.52
C GLN A 116 5.48 17.00 -2.77
N GLU A 117 5.67 15.69 -2.65
CA GLU A 117 5.34 14.70 -3.68
C GLU A 117 3.89 14.22 -3.53
N GLN A 118 3.31 13.75 -4.64
CA GLN A 118 1.96 13.23 -4.70
C GLN A 118 1.95 11.87 -5.38
N LEU A 119 1.31 10.90 -4.74
CA LEU A 119 1.05 9.57 -5.26
C LEU A 119 -0.47 9.38 -5.40
N ILE A 120 -0.90 8.95 -6.58
CA ILE A 120 -2.31 8.66 -6.87
C ILE A 120 -2.44 7.16 -7.12
N LEU A 121 -3.31 6.50 -6.37
CA LEU A 121 -3.58 5.07 -6.44
C LEU A 121 -5.05 4.85 -6.81
N ASP A 122 -5.36 5.06 -8.09
CA ASP A 122 -6.72 4.94 -8.64
C ASP A 122 -7.17 3.50 -8.93
N PRO A 123 -6.38 2.60 -9.53
CA PRO A 123 -6.86 1.26 -9.90
C PRO A 123 -6.89 0.26 -8.74
N LEU A 124 -6.32 0.62 -7.57
CA LEU A 124 -6.09 -0.32 -6.48
C LEU A 124 -7.27 -0.49 -5.51
N LEU A 125 -8.29 0.38 -5.59
CA LEU A 125 -9.47 0.36 -4.72
C LEU A 125 -10.75 0.17 -5.55
N GLU A 126 -10.75 -0.85 -6.39
CA GLU A 126 -11.92 -1.27 -7.18
C GLU A 126 -12.56 -2.51 -6.55
N VAL A 127 -13.87 -2.46 -6.35
CA VAL A 127 -14.64 -3.63 -5.92
C VAL A 127 -14.86 -4.53 -7.13
N ARG A 128 -14.09 -5.62 -7.24
CA ARG A 128 -14.33 -6.68 -8.22
C ARG A 128 -15.40 -7.63 -7.68
N GLU A 129 -16.48 -7.81 -8.46
CA GLU A 129 -17.57 -8.78 -8.19
C GLU A 129 -17.09 -10.23 -8.33
#